data_AF-A0A7C3SW61-F1
#
_entry.id   AF-A0A7C3SW61-F1
#
_cell.length_a   1.000
_cell.length_b   1.000
_cell.length_c   1.000
_cell.angle_alpha   90.00
_cell.angle_beta   90.00
_cell.angle_gamma   90.00
#
_symmetry.space_group_name_H-M   'P 1'
#
loop_
_entity.id
_entity.type
_entity.pdbx_description
1 polymer ?
#
loop_
_entity_poly.entity_id
_entity_poly.type
_entity_poly.pdbx_seq_one_letter_code
_entity_poly.pdbx_strand_id
1 'polypeptide(L)'
;MDVATIVGLAITFGTFFVGLFMSGSIGQYIDVPSLVIVFGGTVGASILAVDMSTIKAVPGMLKLILKKYRVDAMGIMAQLVRYAEMARREGILSLDKELKNIEDPFIQKAVQLLVDGTEPELIRDILETEIIFLEQRHQGGIRYFNICAALAPAFGFLGTLIGLIAMLAKLSEPEKLGPAMAVALVTTLYGVILSNMVFIPFAEKLKGKHEDEVLVKEMVIEGVMSIQSGDNPRMVEEKLKTFLPPALREEASKAREKAKASTSVEEAGEGALRGA
;
A
#
# COMPACT_ATOMS: atom_id res chain seq x y z
N MET A 1 -2.42 6.47 12.07
CA MET A 1 -3.41 5.99 11.08
C MET A 1 -3.28 6.82 9.81
N ASP A 2 -3.73 6.30 8.68
CA ASP A 2 -3.71 7.07 7.43
C ASP A 2 -4.84 8.10 7.43
N VAL A 3 -4.48 9.37 7.67
CA VAL A 3 -5.42 10.49 7.79
C VAL A 3 -6.21 10.69 6.49
N ALA A 4 -5.58 10.50 5.33
CA ALA A 4 -6.23 10.67 4.04
C ALA A 4 -7.31 9.60 3.81
N THR A 5 -7.05 8.35 4.20
CA THR A 5 -8.05 7.28 4.12
C THR A 5 -9.24 7.53 5.04
N ILE A 6 -9.01 7.99 6.28
CA ILE A 6 -10.09 8.26 7.24
C ILE A 6 -10.92 9.46 6.79
N VAL A 7 -10.27 10.56 6.42
CA VAL A 7 -10.96 11.79 5.97
C VAL A 7 -11.70 11.53 4.66
N GLY A 8 -11.08 10.85 3.70
CA GLY A 8 -11.73 10.48 2.44
C GLY A 8 -12.97 9.62 2.66
N LEU A 9 -12.87 8.59 3.49
CA LEU A 9 -14.01 7.74 3.84
C LEU A 9 -15.10 8.55 4.57
N ALA A 10 -14.73 9.43 5.50
CA ALA A 10 -15.66 10.30 6.20
C ALA A 10 -16.39 11.29 5.26
N ILE A 11 -15.71 11.87 4.27
CA ILE A 11 -16.33 12.77 3.29
C ILE A 11 -17.26 12.00 2.36
N THR A 12 -16.83 10.85 1.85
CA THR A 12 -17.61 10.04 0.90
C THR A 12 -18.87 9.49 1.56
N PHE A 13 -18.75 8.86 2.74
CA PHE A 13 -19.91 8.41 3.49
C PHE A 13 -20.73 9.59 4.05
N GLY A 14 -20.08 10.66 4.50
CA GLY A 14 -20.74 11.84 5.05
C GLY A 14 -21.66 12.54 4.04
N THR A 15 -21.18 12.77 2.82
CA THR A 15 -22.01 13.37 1.75
C THR A 15 -23.17 12.46 1.36
N PHE A 16 -22.94 11.14 1.29
CA PHE A 16 -24.00 10.15 1.07
C PHE A 16 -25.07 10.18 2.17
N PHE A 17 -24.67 10.13 3.44
CA PHE A 17 -25.62 10.16 4.56
C PHE A 17 -26.35 11.50 4.66
N VAL A 18 -25.69 12.64 4.44
CA VAL A 18 -26.36 13.95 4.38
C VAL A 18 -27.43 13.95 3.28
N GLY A 19 -27.12 13.40 2.10
CA GLY A 19 -28.10 13.23 1.03
C GLY A 19 -29.31 12.39 1.44
N LEU A 20 -29.09 11.28 2.16
CA LEU A 20 -30.16 10.44 2.70
C LEU A 20 -31.00 11.12 3.80
N PHE A 21 -30.38 11.94 4.66
CA PHE A 21 -31.11 12.71 5.67
C PHE A 21 -31.99 13.78 5.01
N MET A 22 -31.50 14.42 3.94
CA MET A 22 -32.27 15.39 3.18
C MET A 22 -33.43 14.77 2.40
N SER A 23 -33.35 13.49 2.02
CA SER A 23 -34.42 12.80 1.29
C SER A 23 -35.59 12.32 2.17
N GLY A 24 -35.49 12.48 3.50
CA GLY A 24 -36.61 12.28 4.44
C GLY A 24 -36.47 11.04 5.31
N SER A 25 -36.61 9.82 4.77
CA SER A 25 -36.61 8.59 5.58
C SER A 25 -35.53 7.59 5.19
N ILE A 26 -34.52 7.45 6.06
CA ILE A 26 -33.41 6.47 5.92
C ILE A 26 -33.92 5.03 5.89
N GLY A 27 -35.01 4.73 6.60
CA GLY A 27 -35.57 3.38 6.68
C GLY A 27 -35.98 2.76 5.34
N GLN A 28 -36.27 3.58 4.32
CA GLN A 28 -36.62 3.11 2.98
C GLN A 28 -35.41 2.57 2.19
N TYR A 29 -34.20 2.95 2.59
CA TYR A 29 -32.96 2.54 1.92
C TYR A 29 -32.32 1.32 2.60
N ILE A 30 -32.90 0.80 3.68
CA ILE A 30 -32.41 -0.38 4.40
C ILE A 30 -33.32 -1.56 4.06
N ASP A 31 -32.87 -2.38 3.12
CA ASP A 31 -33.59 -3.59 2.69
C ASP A 31 -32.67 -4.82 2.84
N VAL A 32 -33.04 -5.70 3.78
CA VAL A 32 -32.24 -6.90 4.10
C VAL A 32 -32.12 -7.85 2.89
N PRO A 33 -33.20 -8.16 2.14
CA PRO A 33 -33.09 -8.95 0.91
C PRO A 33 -32.09 -8.37 -0.11
N SER A 34 -32.15 -7.06 -0.35
CA SER A 34 -31.26 -6.37 -1.28
C SER A 34 -29.80 -6.47 -0.84
N LEU A 35 -29.53 -6.33 0.47
CA LEU A 35 -28.18 -6.46 1.02
C LEU A 35 -27.65 -7.88 0.85
N VAL A 36 -28.47 -8.90 1.12
CA VAL A 36 -28.08 -10.30 0.95
C VAL A 36 -27.76 -10.63 -0.51
N ILE A 37 -28.58 -10.16 -1.46
CA ILE A 37 -28.34 -10.39 -2.90
C ILE A 37 -27.02 -9.75 -3.33
N VAL A 38 -26.82 -8.47 -3.00
CA VAL A 38 -25.66 -7.73 -3.49
C VAL A 38 -24.39 -8.13 -2.75
N PHE A 39 -24.38 -8.03 -1.42
CA PHE A 39 -23.19 -8.33 -0.62
C PHE A 39 -22.88 -9.83 -0.64
N GLY A 40 -23.88 -10.68 -0.40
CA GLY A 40 -23.71 -12.13 -0.42
C GLY A 40 -23.32 -12.65 -1.80
N GLY A 41 -23.95 -12.13 -2.86
CA GLY A 41 -23.58 -12.46 -4.24
C GLY A 41 -22.17 -12.02 -4.60
N THR A 42 -21.79 -10.78 -4.27
CA THR A 42 -20.45 -10.25 -4.53
C THR A 42 -19.38 -11.05 -3.80
N VAL A 43 -19.54 -11.26 -2.49
CA VAL A 43 -18.57 -12.01 -1.70
C VAL A 43 -18.52 -13.47 -2.15
N GLY A 44 -19.66 -14.11 -2.37
CA GLY A 44 -19.73 -15.50 -2.84
C GLY A 44 -19.04 -15.69 -4.19
N ALA A 45 -19.34 -14.83 -5.17
CA ALA A 45 -18.72 -14.88 -6.48
C ALA A 45 -17.22 -14.50 -6.44
N SER A 46 -16.82 -13.59 -5.55
CA SER A 46 -15.40 -13.26 -5.36
C SER A 46 -14.60 -14.43 -4.79
N ILE A 47 -15.19 -15.22 -3.88
CA ILE A 47 -14.57 -16.43 -3.33
C ILE A 47 -14.38 -17.50 -4.41
N LEU A 48 -15.30 -17.60 -5.38
CA LEU A 48 -15.15 -18.50 -6.52
C LEU A 48 -14.01 -18.08 -7.46
N ALA A 49 -13.64 -16.79 -7.46
CA ALA A 49 -12.68 -16.22 -8.41
C ALA A 49 -11.23 -16.20 -7.89
N VAL A 50 -10.99 -16.47 -6.60
CA VAL A 50 -9.65 -16.40 -5.99
C VAL A 50 -9.34 -17.61 -5.12
N ASP A 51 -8.05 -17.87 -4.91
CA ASP A 51 -7.60 -18.96 -4.05
C ASP A 51 -7.90 -18.71 -2.56
N MET A 52 -8.04 -19.82 -1.81
CA MET A 52 -8.33 -19.79 -0.37
C MET A 52 -7.25 -19.04 0.45
N SER A 53 -6.00 -19.01 -0.02
CA SER A 53 -4.92 -18.24 0.61
C SER A 53 -5.20 -16.74 0.59
N THR A 54 -5.71 -16.21 -0.52
CA THR A 54 -6.08 -14.80 -0.68
C THR A 54 -7.24 -14.44 0.25
N ILE A 55 -8.27 -15.31 0.33
CA ILE A 55 -9.42 -15.11 1.23
C ILE A 55 -8.97 -15.02 2.69
N LYS A 56 -8.10 -15.93 3.14
CA LYS A 56 -7.55 -15.92 4.50
C LYS A 56 -6.74 -14.65 4.80
N ALA A 57 -6.15 -14.02 3.78
CA ALA A 57 -5.38 -12.80 3.93
C ALA A 57 -6.22 -11.51 3.97
N VAL A 58 -7.52 -11.55 3.61
CA VAL A 58 -8.41 -10.37 3.56
C VAL A 58 -8.45 -9.58 4.88
N PRO A 59 -8.58 -10.19 6.07
CA PRO A 59 -8.56 -9.43 7.32
C PRO A 59 -7.24 -8.69 7.56
N GLY A 60 -6.12 -9.27 7.11
CA GLY A 60 -4.80 -8.64 7.17
C GLY A 60 -4.72 -7.44 6.22
N MET A 61 -5.24 -7.58 4.99
CA MET A 61 -5.29 -6.50 4.00
C MET A 61 -6.13 -5.31 4.48
N LEU A 62 -7.29 -5.56 5.09
CA LEU A 62 -8.13 -4.49 5.66
C LEU A 62 -7.41 -3.72 6.78
N LYS A 63 -6.70 -4.43 7.66
CA LYS A 63 -5.85 -3.79 8.69
C LYS A 63 -4.74 -2.98 8.05
N LEU A 64 -4.12 -3.51 6.99
CA LEU A 64 -3.06 -2.81 6.28
C LEU A 64 -3.59 -1.52 5.68
N ILE A 65 -4.75 -1.52 5.01
CA ILE A 65 -5.37 -0.32 4.42
C ILE A 65 -5.50 0.82 5.45
N LEU A 66 -5.99 0.53 6.66
CA LEU A 66 -6.19 1.51 7.73
C LEU A 66 -4.89 1.94 8.43
N LYS A 67 -3.87 1.08 8.43
CA LYS A 67 -2.57 1.39 9.03
C LYS A 67 -1.83 2.42 8.17
N LYS A 68 -1.22 3.39 8.85
CA LYS A 68 -0.25 4.29 8.21
C LYS A 68 0.94 3.45 7.79
N TYR A 69 1.06 3.17 6.50
CA TYR A 69 2.24 2.57 5.92
C TYR A 69 3.05 3.72 5.36
N ARG A 70 4.19 4.01 5.98
CA ARG A 70 5.19 4.92 5.42
C ARG A 70 6.48 4.16 5.44
N VAL A 71 6.98 3.84 4.25
CA VAL A 71 8.33 3.32 4.11
C VAL A 71 9.26 4.53 4.26
N ASP A 72 10.17 4.48 5.22
CA ASP A 72 11.14 5.56 5.44
C ASP A 72 12.29 5.44 4.43
N ALA A 73 12.02 5.86 3.20
CA ALA A 73 12.98 5.79 2.11
C ALA A 73 14.24 6.62 2.40
N MET A 74 14.12 7.75 3.11
CA MET A 74 15.28 8.57 3.51
C MET A 74 16.11 7.87 4.59
N GLY A 75 15.47 7.28 5.59
CA GLY A 75 16.14 6.49 6.62
C GLY A 75 16.89 5.29 6.03
N ILE A 76 16.26 4.57 5.11
CA ILE A 76 16.88 3.44 4.41
C ILE A 76 18.06 3.90 3.54
N MET A 77 17.92 5.00 2.80
CA MET A 77 19.04 5.59 2.05
C MET A 77 20.20 5.95 2.98
N ALA A 78 19.95 6.64 4.10
CA ALA A 78 20.99 7.00 5.06
C ALA A 78 21.67 5.76 5.67
N GLN A 79 20.90 4.70 5.92
CA GLN A 79 21.43 3.41 6.39
C GLN A 79 22.33 2.75 5.35
N LEU A 80 21.92 2.70 4.07
CA LEU A 80 22.74 2.14 2.98
C LEU A 80 24.03 2.94 2.75
N VAL A 81 23.97 4.28 2.84
CA VAL A 81 25.17 5.13 2.75
C VAL A 81 26.12 4.85 3.91
N ARG A 82 25.61 4.69 5.14
CA ARG A 82 26.41 4.30 6.31
C ARG A 82 27.10 2.95 6.09
N TYR A 83 26.40 1.99 5.50
CA TYR A 83 26.98 0.69 5.15
C TYR A 83 28.06 0.81 4.08
N ALA A 84 27.88 1.66 3.07
CA ALA A 84 28.92 1.95 2.09
C ALA A 84 30.18 2.57 2.73
N GLU A 85 30.01 3.48 3.69
CA GLU A 85 31.14 4.08 4.43
C GLU A 85 31.90 3.03 5.25
N MET A 86 31.17 2.18 5.97
CA MET A 86 31.77 1.14 6.80
C MET A 86 32.47 0.07 5.95
N ALA A 87 31.81 -0.43 4.91
CA ALA A 87 32.39 -1.38 3.97
C ALA A 87 33.67 -0.86 3.31
N ARG A 88 33.75 0.45 3.02
CA ARG A 88 34.94 1.06 2.42
C ARG A 88 36.08 1.30 3.41
N ARG A 89 35.78 1.63 4.66
CA ARG A 89 36.79 1.91 5.70
C ARG A 89 37.34 0.65 6.36
N GLU A 90 36.44 -0.26 6.70
CA GLU A 90 36.72 -1.45 7.53
C GLU A 90 36.64 -2.76 6.74
N GLY A 91 36.23 -2.70 5.46
CA GLY A 91 36.00 -3.86 4.61
C GLY A 91 34.57 -4.39 4.72
N ILE A 92 34.11 -5.16 3.72
CA ILE A 92 32.72 -5.67 3.64
C ILE A 92 32.35 -6.54 4.85
N LEU A 93 33.30 -7.31 5.39
CA LEU A 93 33.10 -8.16 6.57
C LEU A 93 32.73 -7.37 7.84
N SER A 94 32.99 -6.06 7.88
CA SER A 94 32.56 -5.21 9.00
C SER A 94 31.04 -5.14 9.14
N LEU A 95 30.30 -5.35 8.03
CA LEU A 95 28.84 -5.32 7.99
C LEU A 95 28.21 -6.48 8.80
N ASP A 96 28.94 -7.56 9.07
CA ASP A 96 28.46 -8.71 9.85
C ASP A 96 27.94 -8.30 11.25
N LYS A 97 28.61 -7.33 11.87
CA LYS A 97 28.23 -6.79 13.19
C LYS A 97 26.88 -6.09 13.16
N GLU A 98 26.50 -5.51 12.02
CA GLU A 98 25.25 -4.76 11.85
C GLU A 98 24.07 -5.68 11.52
N LEU A 99 24.29 -6.90 11.02
CA LEU A 99 23.22 -7.81 10.60
C LEU A 99 22.16 -8.06 11.69
N LYS A 100 22.57 -8.09 12.96
CA LYS A 100 21.67 -8.30 14.11
C LYS A 100 20.80 -7.08 14.43
N ASN A 101 21.18 -5.90 13.96
CA ASN A 101 20.50 -4.63 14.24
C ASN A 101 19.58 -4.21 13.08
N ILE A 102 19.56 -4.96 11.97
CA ILE A 102 18.69 -4.68 10.83
C ILE A 102 17.30 -5.23 11.12
N GLU A 103 16.30 -4.36 11.18
CA GLU A 103 14.90 -4.75 11.42
C GLU A 103 14.21 -5.33 10.18
N ASP A 104 14.54 -4.82 8.99
CA ASP A 104 13.91 -5.26 7.75
C ASP A 104 14.57 -6.55 7.21
N PRO A 105 13.80 -7.66 7.08
CA PRO A 105 14.37 -8.95 6.65
C PRO A 105 14.99 -8.93 5.24
N PHE A 106 14.48 -8.07 4.35
CA PHE A 106 14.99 -7.96 2.99
C PHE A 106 16.34 -7.24 2.97
N ILE A 107 16.48 -6.15 3.72
CA ILE A 107 17.78 -5.48 3.90
C ILE A 107 18.77 -6.42 4.59
N GLN A 108 18.34 -7.14 5.63
CA GLN A 108 19.19 -8.07 6.36
C GLN A 108 19.74 -9.16 5.43
N LYS A 109 18.86 -9.78 4.62
CA LYS A 109 19.24 -10.78 3.63
C LYS A 109 20.20 -10.21 2.59
N ALA A 110 19.92 -9.01 2.08
CA ALA A 110 20.78 -8.38 1.07
C ALA A 110 22.19 -8.09 1.60
N VAL A 111 22.31 -7.56 2.83
CA VAL A 111 23.61 -7.34 3.48
C VAL A 111 24.30 -8.66 3.81
N GLN A 112 23.55 -9.69 4.20
CA GLN A 112 24.12 -11.02 4.47
C GLN A 112 24.76 -11.62 3.21
N LEU A 113 24.09 -11.54 2.06
CA LEU A 113 24.64 -12.02 0.78
C LEU A 113 25.95 -11.31 0.39
N LEU A 114 26.09 -10.02 0.74
CA LEU A 114 27.35 -9.28 0.57
C LEU A 114 28.46 -9.81 1.47
N VAL A 115 28.16 -10.03 2.75
CA VAL A 115 29.12 -10.55 3.74
C VAL A 115 29.59 -11.95 3.37
N ASP A 116 28.68 -12.78 2.87
CA ASP A 116 28.95 -14.15 2.41
C ASP A 116 29.81 -14.18 1.12
N GLY A 117 30.08 -13.03 0.50
CA GLY A 117 30.91 -12.93 -0.70
C GLY A 117 30.25 -13.49 -1.95
N THR A 118 28.92 -13.43 -2.02
CA THR A 118 28.15 -13.90 -3.18
C THR A 118 28.48 -13.07 -4.43
N GLU A 119 28.54 -13.71 -5.60
CA GLU A 119 28.75 -13.04 -6.89
C GLU A 119 27.66 -11.97 -7.14
N PRO A 120 28.01 -10.77 -7.65
CA PRO A 120 27.08 -9.65 -7.80
C PRO A 120 25.82 -9.98 -8.63
N GLU A 121 25.97 -10.71 -9.74
CA GLU A 121 24.85 -11.12 -10.57
C GLU A 121 23.88 -12.02 -9.78
N LEU A 122 24.40 -12.93 -8.97
CA LEU A 122 23.59 -13.84 -8.17
C LEU A 122 22.87 -13.09 -7.02
N ILE A 123 23.50 -12.08 -6.41
CA ILE A 123 22.84 -11.23 -5.40
C ILE A 123 21.63 -10.54 -6.03
N ARG A 124 21.83 -9.91 -7.19
CA ARG A 124 20.78 -9.21 -7.93
C ARG A 124 19.66 -10.19 -8.28
N ASP A 125 19.97 -11.33 -8.87
CA ASP A 125 18.98 -12.34 -9.27
C ASP A 125 18.13 -12.82 -8.08
N ILE A 126 18.75 -13.08 -6.92
CA ILE A 126 18.04 -13.52 -5.72
C ILE A 126 17.08 -12.44 -5.22
N LEU A 127 17.54 -11.18 -5.14
CA LEU A 127 16.75 -10.08 -4.61
C LEU A 127 15.63 -9.64 -5.57
N GLU A 128 15.91 -9.58 -6.87
CA GLU A 128 14.90 -9.31 -7.91
C GLU A 128 13.83 -10.41 -7.95
N THR A 129 14.24 -11.69 -7.84
CA THR A 129 13.30 -12.81 -7.73
C THR A 129 12.40 -12.67 -6.50
N GLU A 130 12.94 -12.25 -5.36
CA GLU A 130 12.15 -12.03 -4.15
C GLU A 130 11.15 -10.88 -4.31
N ILE A 131 11.54 -9.80 -4.99
CA ILE A 131 10.61 -8.73 -5.38
C ILE A 131 9.49 -9.33 -6.23
N ILE A 132 9.79 -10.06 -7.30
CA ILE A 132 8.77 -10.66 -8.19
C ILE A 132 7.74 -11.49 -7.41
N PHE A 133 8.17 -12.36 -6.49
CA PHE A 133 7.24 -13.16 -5.68
C PHE A 133 6.45 -12.32 -4.67
N LEU A 134 7.04 -11.24 -4.15
CA LEU A 134 6.35 -10.27 -3.32
C LEU A 134 5.26 -9.54 -4.10
N GLU A 135 5.56 -9.10 -5.33
CA GLU A 135 4.59 -8.47 -6.21
C GLU A 135 3.43 -9.42 -6.51
N GLN A 136 3.71 -10.68 -6.88
CA GLN A 136 2.67 -11.68 -7.12
C GLN A 136 1.73 -11.85 -5.91
N ARG A 137 2.29 -11.88 -4.69
CA ARG A 137 1.52 -11.96 -3.45
C ARG A 137 0.65 -10.72 -3.24
N HIS A 138 1.16 -9.52 -3.51
CA HIS A 138 0.41 -8.27 -3.37
C HIS A 138 -0.68 -8.14 -4.44
N GLN A 139 -0.37 -8.51 -5.69
CA GLN A 139 -1.30 -8.52 -6.81
C GLN A 139 -2.49 -9.44 -6.55
N GLY A 140 -2.29 -10.60 -5.91
CA GLY A 140 -3.40 -11.47 -5.50
C GLY A 140 -4.42 -10.74 -4.60
N GLY A 141 -3.94 -9.96 -3.64
CA GLY A 141 -4.79 -9.16 -2.74
C GLY A 141 -5.48 -7.99 -3.43
N ILE A 142 -4.76 -7.23 -4.25
CA ILE A 142 -5.32 -6.11 -5.04
C ILE A 142 -6.39 -6.62 -6.01
N ARG A 143 -6.10 -7.74 -6.69
CA ARG A 143 -7.02 -8.39 -7.63
C ARG A 143 -8.32 -8.80 -6.96
N TYR A 144 -8.29 -9.28 -5.71
CA TYR A 144 -9.50 -9.63 -4.98
C TYR A 144 -10.46 -8.43 -4.85
N PHE A 145 -9.97 -7.27 -4.41
CA PHE A 145 -10.80 -6.07 -4.29
C PHE A 145 -11.28 -5.54 -5.64
N ASN A 146 -10.46 -5.65 -6.70
CA ASN A 146 -10.89 -5.31 -8.07
C ASN A 146 -12.02 -6.21 -8.57
N ILE A 147 -11.96 -7.52 -8.28
CA ILE A 147 -13.03 -8.46 -8.60
C ILE A 147 -14.31 -8.09 -7.84
N CYS A 148 -14.22 -7.82 -6.53
CA CYS A 148 -15.37 -7.37 -5.73
C CYS A 148 -15.97 -6.07 -6.29
N ALA A 149 -15.13 -5.11 -6.69
CA ALA A 149 -15.55 -3.86 -7.31
C ALA A 149 -16.30 -4.08 -8.62
N ALA A 150 -15.84 -5.00 -9.47
CA ALA A 150 -16.50 -5.32 -10.74
C ALA A 150 -17.81 -6.09 -10.55
N LEU A 151 -17.88 -6.99 -9.55
CA LEU A 151 -19.04 -7.83 -9.31
C LEU A 151 -20.17 -7.11 -8.56
N ALA A 152 -19.87 -6.16 -7.67
CA ALA A 152 -20.89 -5.50 -6.86
C ALA A 152 -21.99 -4.80 -7.69
N PRO A 153 -21.69 -4.02 -8.74
CA PRO A 153 -22.72 -3.43 -9.60
C PRO A 153 -23.48 -4.48 -10.41
N ALA A 154 -22.80 -5.55 -10.85
CA ALA A 154 -23.44 -6.64 -11.59
C ALA A 154 -24.50 -7.36 -10.74
N PHE A 155 -24.22 -7.64 -9.46
CA PHE A 155 -25.21 -8.17 -8.53
C PHE A 155 -26.30 -7.16 -8.18
N GLY A 156 -26.00 -5.85 -8.20
CA GLY A 156 -27.02 -4.79 -8.12
C GLY A 156 -28.00 -4.83 -9.29
N PHE A 157 -27.50 -4.98 -10.51
CA PHE A 157 -28.34 -5.17 -11.70
C PHE A 157 -29.15 -6.47 -11.64
N LEU A 158 -28.54 -7.57 -11.17
CA LEU A 158 -29.24 -8.84 -10.96
C LEU A 158 -30.38 -8.68 -9.95
N GLY A 159 -30.14 -8.00 -8.83
CA GLY A 159 -31.17 -7.68 -7.84
C GLY A 159 -32.31 -6.84 -8.40
N THR A 160 -32.01 -5.92 -9.33
CA THR A 160 -33.01 -5.13 -10.04
C THR A 160 -33.91 -6.01 -10.89
N LEU A 161 -33.34 -6.98 -11.61
CA LEU A 161 -34.11 -7.94 -12.39
C LEU A 161 -35.02 -8.79 -11.49
N ILE A 162 -34.52 -9.26 -10.34
CA ILE A 162 -35.33 -10.00 -9.35
C ILE A 162 -36.50 -9.14 -8.86
N GLY A 163 -36.25 -7.87 -8.50
CA GLY A 163 -37.29 -6.96 -8.03
C GLY A 163 -38.35 -6.66 -9.09
N LEU A 164 -37.94 -6.47 -10.35
CA LEU A 164 -38.86 -6.29 -11.47
C LEU A 164 -39.71 -7.54 -11.74
N ILE A 165 -39.11 -8.74 -11.70
CA ILE A 165 -39.86 -10.00 -11.83
C ILE A 165 -40.89 -10.14 -10.70
N ALA A 166 -40.50 -9.84 -9.45
CA ALA A 166 -41.38 -9.89 -8.29
C ALA A 166 -42.52 -8.86 -8.35
N MET A 167 -42.24 -7.68 -8.91
CA MET A 167 -43.23 -6.63 -9.16
C MET A 167 -44.27 -7.09 -10.19
N LEU A 168 -43.81 -7.63 -11.33
CA LEU A 168 -44.69 -8.14 -12.39
C LEU A 168 -45.55 -9.31 -11.92
N ALA A 169 -45.02 -10.17 -11.04
CA ALA A 169 -45.76 -11.29 -10.46
C ALA A 169 -46.93 -10.84 -9.55
N LYS A 170 -46.93 -9.60 -9.07
CA LYS A 170 -47.92 -9.05 -8.13
C LYS A 170 -48.71 -7.89 -8.75
N LEU A 171 -48.76 -7.82 -10.08
CA LEU A 171 -49.36 -6.69 -10.81
C LEU A 171 -50.85 -6.48 -10.47
N SER A 172 -51.56 -7.54 -10.07
CA SER A 172 -52.96 -7.48 -9.63
C SER A 172 -53.17 -6.90 -8.23
N GLU A 173 -52.10 -6.64 -7.47
CA GLU A 173 -52.15 -6.13 -6.10
C GLU A 173 -51.34 -4.81 -5.98
N PRO A 174 -51.96 -3.64 -6.23
CA PRO A 174 -51.25 -2.36 -6.30
C PRO A 174 -50.44 -2.02 -5.05
N GLU A 175 -50.91 -2.42 -3.87
CA GLU A 175 -50.24 -2.19 -2.58
C GLU A 175 -48.88 -2.91 -2.48
N LYS A 176 -48.70 -4.02 -3.21
CA LYS A 176 -47.46 -4.81 -3.20
C LYS A 176 -46.45 -4.40 -4.26
N LEU A 177 -46.81 -3.49 -5.17
CA LEU A 177 -45.91 -2.99 -6.22
C LEU A 177 -44.79 -2.12 -5.64
N GLY A 178 -45.13 -1.21 -4.72
CA GLY A 178 -44.17 -0.29 -4.09
C GLY A 178 -42.98 -1.01 -3.43
N PRO A 179 -43.22 -1.99 -2.54
CA PRO A 179 -42.15 -2.77 -1.92
C PRO A 179 -41.27 -3.52 -2.94
N ALA A 180 -41.84 -4.12 -3.98
CA ALA A 180 -41.07 -4.83 -5.00
C ALA A 180 -40.18 -3.90 -5.85
N MET A 181 -40.69 -2.72 -6.18
CA MET A 181 -39.94 -1.67 -6.87
C MET A 181 -38.81 -1.10 -6.00
N ALA A 182 -39.06 -0.94 -4.70
CA ALA A 182 -38.05 -0.48 -3.75
C ALA A 182 -36.84 -1.43 -3.69
N VAL A 183 -37.07 -2.75 -3.60
CA VAL A 183 -36.00 -3.76 -3.68
C VAL A 183 -35.17 -3.59 -4.95
N ALA A 184 -35.83 -3.42 -6.11
CA ALA A 184 -35.13 -3.27 -7.37
C ALA A 184 -34.17 -2.06 -7.38
N LEU A 185 -34.65 -0.90 -6.90
CA LEU A 185 -33.82 0.32 -6.87
C LEU A 185 -32.73 0.29 -5.80
N VAL A 186 -33.02 -0.26 -4.61
CA VAL A 186 -32.08 -0.35 -3.50
C VAL A 186 -30.92 -1.32 -3.82
N THR A 187 -31.17 -2.41 -4.53
CA THR A 187 -30.08 -3.30 -4.99
C THR A 187 -29.06 -2.61 -5.89
N THR A 188 -29.52 -1.81 -6.87
CA THR A 188 -28.60 -1.03 -7.73
C THR A 188 -27.81 -0.03 -6.89
N LEU A 189 -28.46 0.66 -5.96
CA LEU A 189 -27.82 1.60 -5.05
C LEU A 189 -26.69 0.92 -4.25
N TYR A 190 -26.96 -0.23 -3.63
CA TYR A 190 -25.95 -0.97 -2.86
C TYR A 190 -24.78 -1.44 -3.72
N GLY A 191 -25.03 -1.90 -4.94
CA GLY A 191 -23.98 -2.35 -5.85
C GLY A 191 -22.99 -1.23 -6.19
N VAL A 192 -23.53 -0.04 -6.51
CA VAL A 192 -22.72 1.15 -6.84
C VAL A 192 -21.94 1.65 -5.62
N ILE A 193 -22.58 1.70 -4.45
CA ILE A 193 -21.94 2.11 -3.18
C ILE A 193 -20.76 1.18 -2.86
N LEU A 194 -20.99 -0.13 -2.84
CA LEU A 194 -19.95 -1.09 -2.48
C LEU A 194 -18.78 -1.04 -3.48
N SER A 195 -19.06 -0.92 -4.77
CA SER A 195 -18.02 -0.81 -5.79
C SER A 195 -17.18 0.46 -5.62
N ASN A 196 -17.82 1.63 -5.66
CA ASN A 196 -17.12 2.91 -5.79
C ASN A 196 -16.67 3.52 -4.47
N MET A 197 -17.40 3.28 -3.38
CA MET A 197 -17.07 3.88 -2.07
C MET A 197 -16.19 2.96 -1.22
N VAL A 198 -16.12 1.66 -1.53
CA VAL A 198 -15.40 0.67 -0.71
C VAL A 198 -14.34 -0.06 -1.51
N PHE A 199 -14.72 -0.88 -2.49
CA PHE A 199 -13.79 -1.83 -3.12
C PHE A 199 -12.74 -1.15 -4.01
N ILE A 200 -13.13 -0.19 -4.85
CA ILE A 200 -12.18 0.55 -5.70
C ILE A 200 -11.15 1.32 -4.86
N PRO A 201 -11.53 2.16 -3.87
CA PRO A 201 -10.56 2.86 -3.03
C PRO A 201 -9.64 1.91 -2.26
N PHE A 202 -10.14 0.74 -1.83
CA PHE A 202 -9.33 -0.25 -1.13
C PHE A 202 -8.29 -0.90 -2.03
N ALA A 203 -8.66 -1.24 -3.27
CA ALA A 203 -7.74 -1.77 -4.26
C ALA A 203 -6.63 -0.75 -4.58
N GLU A 204 -7.00 0.50 -4.88
CA GLU A 204 -6.04 1.58 -5.17
C GLU A 204 -5.12 1.86 -3.97
N LYS A 205 -5.64 1.79 -2.74
CA LYS A 205 -4.81 2.01 -1.56
C LYS A 205 -3.79 0.90 -1.34
N LEU A 206 -4.14 -0.35 -1.61
CA LEU A 206 -3.21 -1.46 -1.57
C LEU A 206 -2.17 -1.37 -2.69
N LYS A 207 -2.59 -0.95 -3.88
CA LYS A 207 -1.71 -0.72 -5.03
C LYS A 207 -0.65 0.33 -4.72
N GLY A 208 -1.04 1.50 -4.19
CA GLY A 208 -0.07 2.52 -3.80
C GLY A 208 0.94 2.04 -2.75
N LYS A 209 0.51 1.24 -1.77
CA LYS A 209 1.43 0.66 -0.77
C LYS A 209 2.39 -0.36 -1.38
N HIS A 210 1.92 -1.13 -2.35
CA HIS A 210 2.74 -2.07 -3.09
C HIS A 210 3.80 -1.34 -3.93
N GLU A 211 3.42 -0.27 -4.63
CA GLU A 211 4.35 0.58 -5.40
C GLU A 211 5.43 1.20 -4.50
N ASP A 212 5.03 1.75 -3.34
CA ASP A 212 5.97 2.30 -2.34
C ASP A 212 6.97 1.25 -1.82
N GLU A 213 6.50 0.02 -1.57
CA GLU A 213 7.35 -1.07 -1.07
C GLU A 213 8.31 -1.61 -2.12
N VAL A 214 7.86 -1.76 -3.38
CA VAL A 214 8.72 -2.18 -4.50
C VAL A 214 9.81 -1.15 -4.75
N LEU A 215 9.45 0.14 -4.83
CA LEU A 215 10.40 1.23 -5.04
C LEU A 215 11.54 1.21 -4.00
N VAL A 216 11.20 0.98 -2.73
CA VAL A 216 12.21 0.92 -1.66
C VAL A 216 13.07 -0.34 -1.77
N LYS A 217 12.50 -1.49 -2.14
CA LYS A 217 13.28 -2.72 -2.33
C LYS A 217 14.23 -2.61 -3.52
N GLU A 218 13.81 -1.97 -4.61
CA GLU A 218 14.69 -1.63 -5.73
C GLU A 218 15.82 -0.70 -5.32
N MET A 219 15.53 0.34 -4.52
CA MET A 219 16.54 1.22 -3.94
C MET A 219 17.54 0.43 -3.08
N VAL A 220 17.09 -0.55 -2.30
CA VAL A 220 17.97 -1.42 -1.51
C VAL A 220 18.86 -2.26 -2.40
N ILE A 221 18.34 -2.86 -3.48
CA ILE A 221 19.15 -3.60 -4.45
C ILE A 221 20.25 -2.69 -5.01
N GLU A 222 19.90 -1.52 -5.53
CA GLU A 222 20.89 -0.61 -6.14
C GLU A 222 21.94 -0.13 -5.12
N GLY A 223 21.54 0.09 -3.87
CA GLY A 223 22.44 0.45 -2.78
C GLY A 223 23.43 -0.67 -2.45
N VAL A 224 22.92 -1.90 -2.31
CA VAL A 224 23.70 -3.11 -2.04
C VAL A 224 24.69 -3.39 -3.17
N MET A 225 24.24 -3.27 -4.42
CA MET A 225 25.11 -3.42 -5.60
C MET A 225 26.20 -2.35 -5.66
N SER A 226 25.88 -1.11 -5.29
CA SER A 226 26.86 -0.02 -5.25
C SER A 226 27.90 -0.23 -4.13
N ILE A 227 27.48 -0.77 -2.97
CA ILE A 227 28.40 -1.16 -1.88
C ILE A 227 29.34 -2.28 -2.36
N GLN A 228 28.79 -3.29 -3.03
CA GLN A 228 29.54 -4.42 -3.58
C GLN A 228 30.61 -3.97 -4.58
N SER A 229 30.26 -3.02 -5.45
CA SER A 229 31.18 -2.46 -6.46
C SER A 229 32.27 -1.57 -5.86
N GLY A 230 32.19 -1.26 -4.56
CA GLY A 230 33.14 -0.38 -3.88
C GLY A 230 32.98 1.09 -4.28
N ASP A 231 31.78 1.51 -4.69
CA ASP A 231 31.50 2.89 -5.07
C ASP A 231 31.80 3.85 -3.91
N ASN A 232 32.16 5.08 -4.26
CA ASN A 232 32.31 6.12 -3.25
C ASN A 232 30.96 6.34 -2.55
N PRO A 233 30.87 6.37 -1.21
CA PRO A 233 29.60 6.60 -0.50
C PRO A 233 28.83 7.84 -0.98
N ARG A 234 29.54 8.88 -1.44
CA ARG A 234 28.92 10.05 -2.07
C ARG A 234 28.21 9.73 -3.38
N MET A 235 28.77 8.84 -4.20
CA MET A 235 28.15 8.38 -5.45
C MET A 235 26.98 7.45 -5.15
N VAL A 236 27.09 6.59 -4.13
CA VAL A 236 25.96 5.76 -3.65
C VAL A 236 24.80 6.67 -3.26
N GLU A 237 25.06 7.71 -2.47
CA GLU A 237 24.05 8.70 -2.06
C GLU A 237 23.37 9.37 -3.27
N GLU A 238 24.14 9.82 -4.27
CA GLU A 238 23.58 10.45 -5.48
C GLU A 238 22.75 9.47 -6.33
N LYS A 239 23.17 8.21 -6.45
CA LYS A 239 22.38 7.15 -7.11
C LYS A 239 21.06 6.92 -6.37
N LEU A 240 21.10 6.74 -5.05
CA LEU A 240 19.91 6.45 -4.24
C LEU A 240 18.93 7.62 -4.17
N LYS A 241 19.41 8.87 -4.22
CA LYS A 241 18.54 10.06 -4.33
C LYS A 241 17.64 10.03 -5.56
N THR A 242 18.03 9.35 -6.64
CA THR A 242 17.19 9.27 -7.85
C THR A 242 15.89 8.50 -7.63
N PHE A 243 15.84 7.61 -6.63
CA PHE A 243 14.62 6.89 -6.24
C PHE A 243 13.67 7.74 -5.38
N LEU A 244 14.16 8.86 -4.81
CA LEU A 244 13.33 9.74 -3.99
C LEU A 244 12.54 10.75 -4.85
N PRO A 245 11.30 11.09 -4.47
CA PRO A 245 10.56 12.22 -5.02
C PRO A 245 11.35 13.54 -4.90
N PRO A 246 11.20 14.50 -5.85
CA PRO A 246 11.95 15.76 -5.84
C PRO A 246 11.91 16.54 -4.52
N ALA A 247 10.74 16.57 -3.86
CA ALA A 247 10.58 17.23 -2.55
C ALA A 247 11.48 16.61 -1.46
N LEU A 248 11.58 15.28 -1.43
CA LEU A 248 12.45 14.56 -0.48
C LEU A 248 13.93 14.67 -0.87
N ARG A 249 14.26 14.83 -2.16
CA ARG A 249 15.63 15.11 -2.62
C ARG A 249 16.15 16.44 -2.08
N GLU A 250 15.31 17.49 -2.12
CA GLU A 250 15.65 18.78 -1.55
C GLU A 250 15.81 18.73 -0.03
N GLU A 251 14.99 17.93 0.66
CA GLU A 251 15.11 17.76 2.10
C GLU A 251 16.41 17.02 2.46
N ALA A 252 16.75 15.97 1.72
CA ALA A 252 18.01 15.25 1.87
C ALA A 252 19.23 16.15 1.58
N SER A 253 19.17 17.02 0.56
CA SER A 253 20.26 17.96 0.28
C SER A 253 20.42 19.02 1.38
N LYS A 254 19.30 19.59 1.87
CA LYS A 254 19.29 20.55 2.99
C LYS A 254 19.78 19.93 4.31
N ALA A 255 19.41 18.68 4.60
CA ALA A 255 19.88 17.95 5.77
C ALA A 255 21.41 17.78 5.73
N ARG A 256 21.96 17.50 4.55
CA ARG A 256 23.41 17.38 4.33
C ARG A 256 24.14 18.71 4.47
N GLU A 257 23.59 19.81 3.95
CA GLU A 257 24.16 21.14 4.14
C GLU A 257 24.23 21.53 5.62
N LYS A 258 23.18 21.21 6.38
CA LYS A 258 23.18 21.40 7.83
C LYS A 258 24.22 20.53 8.54
N ALA A 259 24.34 19.26 8.18
CA ALA A 259 25.34 18.35 8.75
C ALA A 259 26.77 18.84 8.50
N LYS A 260 27.08 19.29 7.27
CA LYS A 260 28.39 19.88 6.94
C LYS A 260 28.66 21.18 7.71
N ALA A 261 27.64 22.03 7.86
CA ALA A 261 27.76 23.26 8.62
C ALA A 261 28.04 22.98 10.10
N SER A 262 27.38 21.99 10.72
CA SER A 262 27.67 21.61 12.11
C SER A 262 29.08 21.07 12.31
N THR A 263 29.58 20.21 11.42
CA THR A 263 30.94 19.66 11.53
C THR A 263 32.02 20.74 11.36
N SER A 264 31.80 21.72 10.47
CA SER A 264 32.72 22.86 10.32
C SER A 264 32.75 23.81 11.53
N VAL A 265 31.68 23.87 12.31
CA VAL A 265 31.61 24.70 13.54
C VAL A 265 32.29 23.98 14.72
N GLU A 266 32.16 22.64 14.81
CA GLU A 266 32.88 21.82 15.78
C GLU A 266 34.40 21.84 15.54
N GLU A 267 34.85 21.66 14.29
CA GLU A 267 36.28 21.71 13.93
C GLU A 267 36.90 23.10 14.17
N ALA A 268 36.13 24.18 13.95
CA ALA A 268 36.56 25.54 14.27
C ALA A 268 36.63 25.82 15.79
N GLY A 269 35.77 25.17 16.59
CA GLY A 269 35.77 25.27 18.05
C GLY A 269 36.92 24.51 18.72
N GLU A 270 37.23 23.30 18.25
CA GLU A 270 38.38 22.51 18.76
C GLU A 270 39.73 23.11 18.34
N GLY A 271 39.81 23.72 17.14
CA GLY A 271 41.00 24.43 16.69
C GLY A 271 41.33 25.67 17.55
N ALA A 272 40.32 26.35 18.09
CA ALA A 272 40.50 27.51 18.97
C ALA A 272 40.94 27.11 20.40
N LEU A 273 40.54 25.93 20.88
CA LEU A 273 40.92 25.40 22.21
C LEU A 273 42.31 24.77 22.28
N ARG A 274 42.88 24.34 21.14
CA ARG A 274 44.25 23.80 21.06
C ARG A 274 45.32 24.86 20.75
N GLY A 275 44.90 26.08 20.41
CA GLY A 275 45.77 27.22 20.09
C GLY A 275 45.95 28.25 21.20
N ALA A 276 45.35 28.02 22.37
CA ALA A 276 45.49 28.83 23.59
C ALA A 276 46.23 28.05 24.67
#